data_AF-A0AAD9XUG1-F1
#
_entry.id   AF-A0AAD9XUG1-F1
#
_cell.length_a   1.000
_cell.length_b   1.000
_cell.length_c   1.000
_cell.angle_alpha   90.00
_cell.angle_beta   90.00
_cell.angle_gamma   90.00
#
_symmetry.space_group_name_H-M   'P 1'
#
loop_
_entity.id
_entity.type
_entity.pdbx_description
1 polymer ?
#
loop_
_entity_poly.entity_id
_entity_poly.type
_entity_poly.pdbx_seq_one_letter_code
_entity_poly.pdbx_strand_id
1 'polypeptide(L)'
;MASSALNTQISYHVRSNSFPSRPHPITSEVDQHLSRLRSSQATSISTSSSICHDINGLQDLHGCVDKLLQLPLIQQALGQEQQKKWVNELLNGSLRILDISSIAKDALLQTKECAQGLLSVLRRRRGDEISSEVKKYMTSRKAVKKTIKKALEGMANKCSKTCEEHESITMLREVEAATFAVFESFLSPISRQRSTSSKLSGWSLVSKLVQPKRIACEEEKSDMKEFEKVDAALIAHKTSTSDNIIQVLKELESNIQDLEDGLESLSRLLIKSKVSLLNILNN
;
A
#
# COMPACT_ATOMS: atom_id res chain seq x y z
N MET A 1 -66.05 19.82 58.03
CA MET A 1 -65.53 19.11 56.83
C MET A 1 -64.22 19.79 56.44
N ALA A 2 -63.09 19.12 56.65
CA ALA A 2 -61.77 19.63 56.29
C ALA A 2 -61.12 18.61 55.36
N SER A 3 -60.87 19.01 54.13
CA SER A 3 -60.29 18.22 53.04
C SER A 3 -58.77 18.17 53.19
N SER A 4 -58.23 16.96 53.35
CA SER A 4 -56.80 16.67 53.34
C SER A 4 -56.25 16.69 51.92
N ALA A 5 -55.25 17.54 51.66
CA ALA A 5 -54.54 17.60 50.38
C ALA A 5 -53.60 16.37 50.23
N LEU A 6 -53.70 15.69 49.09
CA LEU A 6 -52.82 14.59 48.71
C LEU A 6 -51.44 15.13 48.32
N ASN A 7 -50.41 14.65 49.02
CA ASN A 7 -49.01 14.96 48.72
C ASN A 7 -48.52 14.04 47.60
N THR A 8 -48.47 14.53 46.37
CA THR A 8 -47.94 13.79 45.22
C THR A 8 -46.42 13.86 45.24
N GLN A 9 -45.76 12.83 45.76
CA GLN A 9 -44.30 12.67 45.63
C GLN A 9 -43.96 12.46 44.14
N ILE A 10 -43.37 13.48 43.51
CA ILE A 10 -42.79 13.37 42.18
C ILE A 10 -41.45 12.62 42.33
N SER A 11 -41.41 11.36 41.94
CA SER A 11 -40.17 10.58 41.89
C SER A 11 -39.32 11.10 40.73
N TYR A 12 -38.24 11.82 41.02
CA TYR A 12 -37.23 12.14 40.03
C TYR A 12 -36.45 10.86 39.68
N HIS A 13 -36.69 10.30 38.50
CA HIS A 13 -35.79 9.30 37.92
C HIS A 13 -34.45 9.97 37.60
N VAL A 14 -33.44 9.67 38.41
CA VAL A 14 -32.04 9.91 38.07
C VAL A 14 -31.75 9.07 36.82
N ARG A 15 -31.69 9.73 35.66
CA ARG A 15 -31.21 9.10 34.43
C ARG A 15 -29.72 8.82 34.60
N SER A 16 -29.35 7.55 34.70
CA SER A 16 -27.96 7.13 34.64
C SER A 16 -27.35 7.60 33.32
N ASN A 17 -26.38 8.50 33.40
CA ASN A 17 -25.56 8.86 32.24
C ASN A 17 -24.64 7.67 31.97
N SER A 18 -25.03 6.77 31.07
CA SER A 18 -24.14 5.75 30.54
C SER A 18 -23.02 6.47 29.79
N PHE A 19 -21.83 6.51 30.40
CA PHE A 19 -20.61 6.86 29.68
C PHE A 19 -20.51 5.96 28.44
N PRO A 20 -20.04 6.48 27.29
CA PRO A 20 -19.83 5.63 26.12
C PRO A 20 -18.91 4.48 26.52
N SER A 21 -19.34 3.26 26.18
CA SER A 21 -18.60 2.02 26.42
C SER A 21 -17.16 2.21 25.95
N ARG A 22 -16.18 1.92 26.81
CA ARG A 22 -14.77 2.00 26.41
C ARG A 22 -14.55 1.00 25.27
N PRO A 23 -14.00 1.40 24.12
CA PRO A 23 -13.75 0.48 23.01
C PRO A 23 -12.82 -0.65 23.47
N HIS A 24 -12.97 -1.82 22.88
CA HIS A 24 -12.15 -2.98 23.21
C HIS A 24 -10.66 -2.65 22.97
N PRO A 25 -9.70 -3.13 23.79
CA PRO A 25 -8.29 -2.78 23.61
C PRO A 25 -7.77 -3.04 22.18
N ILE A 26 -8.21 -4.14 21.56
CA ILE A 26 -7.85 -4.50 20.16
C ILE A 26 -8.41 -3.50 19.14
N THR A 27 -9.62 -2.97 19.32
CA THR A 27 -10.17 -1.98 18.37
C THR A 27 -9.38 -0.68 18.43
N SER A 28 -8.98 -0.26 19.62
CA SER A 28 -8.08 0.90 19.80
C SER A 28 -6.69 0.68 19.18
N GLU A 29 -6.18 -0.56 19.17
CA GLU A 29 -4.90 -0.91 18.55
C GLU A 29 -5.00 -0.80 17.02
N VAL A 30 -6.07 -1.32 16.42
CA VAL A 30 -6.36 -1.16 14.98
C VAL A 30 -6.42 0.31 14.58
N ASP A 31 -7.17 1.13 15.32
CA ASP A 31 -7.27 2.57 15.05
C ASP A 31 -5.91 3.27 15.14
N GLN A 32 -5.09 2.90 16.13
CA GLN A 32 -3.75 3.45 16.29
C GLN A 32 -2.85 3.12 15.08
N HIS A 33 -2.88 1.87 14.60
CA HIS A 33 -2.12 1.47 13.41
C HIS A 33 -2.62 2.18 12.14
N LEU A 34 -3.95 2.33 11.98
CA LEU A 34 -4.55 3.10 10.89
C LEU A 34 -4.10 4.58 10.91
N SER A 35 -4.16 5.23 12.07
CA SER A 35 -3.70 6.62 12.23
C SER A 35 -2.22 6.79 11.93
N ARG A 36 -1.37 5.84 12.35
CA ARG A 36 0.07 5.86 12.02
C ARG A 36 0.32 5.74 10.52
N LEU A 37 -0.34 4.80 9.83
CA LEU A 37 -0.21 4.63 8.38
C LEU A 37 -0.74 5.84 7.60
N ARG A 38 -1.84 6.45 8.05
CA ARG A 38 -2.34 7.70 7.45
C ARG A 38 -1.34 8.85 7.62
N SER A 39 -0.71 8.93 8.79
CA SER A 39 0.28 9.97 9.09
C SER A 39 1.56 9.79 8.27
N SER A 40 2.04 8.55 8.11
CA SER A 40 3.21 8.27 7.26
C SER A 40 2.91 8.64 5.80
N GLN A 41 1.74 8.27 5.28
CA GLN A 41 1.33 8.64 3.92
C GLN A 41 1.21 10.16 3.69
N ALA A 42 0.82 10.92 4.72
CA ALA A 42 0.70 12.38 4.62
C ALA A 42 2.04 13.13 4.71
N THR A 43 3.07 12.51 5.31
CA THR A 43 4.36 13.14 5.60
C THR A 43 5.50 12.64 4.73
N SER A 44 5.39 11.44 4.15
CA SER A 44 6.49 10.80 3.43
C SER A 44 6.59 11.23 1.97
N ILE A 45 7.81 11.63 1.59
CA ILE A 45 8.33 11.44 0.24
C ILE A 45 8.62 9.95 0.08
N SER A 46 8.14 9.29 -0.98
CA SER A 46 8.25 7.84 -1.18
C SER A 46 9.72 7.36 -1.24
N THR A 47 10.28 6.99 -0.09
CA THR A 47 11.58 6.31 0.09
C THR A 47 11.38 4.81 0.31
N SER A 48 12.37 3.98 -0.02
CA SER A 48 12.37 2.53 0.15
C SER A 48 12.28 2.15 1.62
N SER A 49 12.97 2.89 2.49
CA SER A 49 12.86 2.76 3.94
C SER A 49 11.44 3.09 4.45
N SER A 50 10.78 4.10 3.88
CA SER A 50 9.38 4.43 4.23
C SER A 50 8.42 3.35 3.74
N ILE A 51 8.64 2.78 2.55
CA ILE A 51 7.78 1.74 2.01
C ILE A 51 7.90 0.44 2.81
N CYS A 52 9.12 -0.01 3.15
CA CYS A 52 9.32 -1.18 4.01
C CYS A 52 8.69 -0.95 5.39
N HIS A 53 8.82 0.26 5.94
CA HIS A 53 8.15 0.65 7.18
C HIS A 53 6.63 0.57 7.06
N ASP A 54 6.04 1.06 5.97
CA ASP A 54 4.59 1.00 5.74
C ASP A 54 4.09 -0.44 5.54
N ILE A 55 4.86 -1.32 4.88
CA ILE A 55 4.57 -2.75 4.76
C ILE A 55 4.61 -3.43 6.14
N ASN A 56 5.60 -3.10 6.98
CA ASN A 56 5.65 -3.60 8.35
C ASN A 56 4.46 -3.09 9.18
N GLY A 57 4.09 -1.82 9.01
CA GLY A 57 2.89 -1.25 9.63
C GLY A 57 1.60 -1.94 9.20
N LEU A 58 1.51 -2.40 7.94
CA LEU A 58 0.42 -3.26 7.50
C LEU A 58 0.45 -4.65 8.15
N GLN A 59 1.63 -5.26 8.33
CA GLN A 59 1.73 -6.54 9.02
C GLN A 59 1.22 -6.44 10.46
N ASP A 60 1.59 -5.38 11.18
CA ASP A 60 1.08 -5.13 12.53
C ASP A 60 -0.44 -4.91 12.52
N LEU A 61 -0.94 -4.09 11.60
CA LEU A 61 -2.38 -3.83 11.43
C LEU A 61 -3.17 -5.12 11.17
N HIS A 62 -2.74 -5.92 10.20
CA HIS A 62 -3.40 -7.18 9.85
C HIS A 62 -3.24 -8.23 10.95
N GLY A 63 -2.15 -8.20 11.72
CA GLY A 63 -2.00 -8.99 12.93
C GLY A 63 -3.03 -8.62 14.01
N CYS A 64 -3.37 -7.34 14.15
CA CYS A 64 -4.45 -6.89 15.03
C CYS A 64 -5.83 -7.29 14.52
N VAL A 65 -6.05 -7.18 13.21
CA VAL A 65 -7.30 -7.59 12.55
C VAL A 65 -7.56 -9.08 12.72
N ASP A 66 -6.54 -9.93 12.60
CA ASP A 66 -6.67 -11.37 12.85
C ASP A 66 -7.15 -11.66 14.29
N LYS A 67 -6.61 -10.96 15.29
CA LYS A 67 -7.09 -11.06 16.68
C LYS A 67 -8.51 -10.50 16.84
N LEU A 68 -8.83 -9.40 16.16
CA LEU A 68 -10.15 -8.78 16.18
C LEU A 68 -11.23 -9.74 15.66
N LEU A 69 -10.96 -10.42 14.54
CA LEU A 69 -11.87 -11.39 13.92
C LEU A 69 -12.09 -12.66 14.77
N GLN A 70 -11.25 -12.90 15.77
CA GLN A 70 -11.41 -14.00 16.73
C GLN A 70 -12.33 -13.62 17.92
N LEU A 71 -12.69 -12.34 18.09
CA LEU A 71 -13.55 -11.91 19.19
C LEU A 71 -15.01 -12.36 18.95
N PRO A 72 -15.66 -13.02 19.94
CA PRO A 72 -17.03 -13.50 19.78
C PRO A 72 -18.03 -12.40 19.39
N LEU A 73 -17.88 -11.19 19.94
CA LEU A 73 -18.73 -10.05 19.60
C LEU A 73 -18.60 -9.63 18.13
N ILE A 74 -17.37 -9.67 17.58
CA ILE A 74 -17.11 -9.35 16.18
C ILE A 74 -17.65 -10.46 15.29
N GLN A 75 -17.43 -11.73 15.65
CA GLN A 75 -17.96 -12.87 14.92
C GLN A 75 -19.49 -12.85 14.88
N GLN A 76 -20.14 -12.59 16.01
CA GLN A 76 -21.59 -12.46 16.08
C GLN A 76 -22.12 -11.28 15.26
N ALA A 77 -21.45 -10.13 15.30
CA ALA A 77 -21.85 -8.96 14.52
C ALA A 77 -21.73 -9.20 13.01
N LEU A 78 -20.61 -9.79 12.57
CA LEU A 78 -20.33 -10.06 11.16
C LEU A 78 -21.12 -11.26 10.60
N GLY A 79 -21.47 -12.23 11.44
CA GLY A 79 -22.25 -13.42 11.05
C GLY A 79 -23.75 -13.17 10.90
N GLN A 80 -24.26 -11.99 11.25
CA GLN A 80 -25.67 -11.65 11.03
C GLN A 80 -26.00 -11.66 9.53
N GLU A 81 -27.13 -12.26 9.14
CA GLU A 81 -27.55 -12.33 7.72
C GLU A 81 -27.65 -10.93 7.08
N GLN A 82 -28.01 -9.90 7.87
CA GLN A 82 -28.05 -8.50 7.42
C GLN A 82 -26.67 -7.96 7.00
N GLN A 83 -25.58 -8.48 7.59
CA GLN A 83 -24.20 -8.04 7.33
C GLN A 83 -23.50 -8.86 6.23
N LYS A 84 -24.06 -10.01 5.84
CA LYS A 84 -23.49 -10.93 4.85
C LYS A 84 -23.12 -10.26 3.53
N LYS A 85 -23.93 -9.32 3.05
CA LYS A 85 -23.62 -8.52 1.86
C LYS A 85 -22.29 -7.78 2.02
N TRP A 86 -22.10 -7.10 3.14
CA TRP A 86 -20.91 -6.31 3.42
C TRP A 86 -19.68 -7.17 3.68
N VAL A 87 -19.83 -8.29 4.37
CA VAL A 87 -18.73 -9.26 4.53
C VAL A 87 -18.31 -9.85 3.19
N ASN A 88 -19.26 -10.15 2.29
CA ASN A 88 -18.93 -10.57 0.92
C ASN A 88 -18.20 -9.48 0.12
N GLU A 89 -18.57 -8.21 0.29
CA GLU A 89 -17.83 -7.09 -0.30
C GLU A 89 -16.39 -7.00 0.25
N LEU A 90 -16.20 -7.16 1.58
CA LEU A 90 -14.87 -7.23 2.20
C LEU A 90 -14.05 -8.42 1.68
N LEU A 91 -14.69 -9.58 1.46
CA LEU A 91 -14.03 -10.75 0.87
C LEU A 91 -13.60 -10.50 -0.58
N ASN A 92 -14.41 -9.79 -1.36
CA ASN A 92 -14.04 -9.34 -2.71
C ASN A 92 -12.90 -8.33 -2.68
N GLY A 93 -12.92 -7.38 -1.73
CA GLY A 93 -11.83 -6.46 -1.45
C GLY A 93 -10.52 -7.18 -1.13
N SER A 94 -10.56 -8.13 -0.20
CA SER A 94 -9.41 -8.95 0.18
C SER A 94 -8.83 -9.76 -0.98
N LEU A 95 -9.68 -10.27 -1.88
CA LEU A 95 -9.23 -10.97 -3.08
C LEU A 95 -8.43 -10.04 -3.99
N ARG A 96 -8.93 -8.82 -4.20
CA ARG A 96 -8.26 -7.83 -5.04
C ARG A 96 -6.92 -7.36 -4.45
N ILE A 97 -6.83 -7.26 -3.13
CA ILE A 97 -5.56 -7.00 -2.44
C ILE A 97 -4.59 -8.17 -2.66
N LEU A 98 -5.04 -9.41 -2.54
CA LEU A 98 -4.19 -10.58 -2.79
C LEU A 98 -3.73 -10.66 -4.25
N ASP A 99 -4.61 -10.35 -5.21
CA ASP A 99 -4.26 -10.31 -6.63
C ASP A 99 -3.16 -9.28 -6.90
N ILE A 100 -3.28 -8.06 -6.34
CA ILE A 100 -2.23 -7.06 -6.53
C ILE A 100 -0.94 -7.40 -5.77
N SER A 101 -1.04 -8.04 -4.61
CA SER A 101 0.12 -8.56 -3.89
C SER A 101 0.89 -9.58 -4.73
N SER A 102 0.19 -10.49 -5.41
CA SER A 102 0.80 -11.45 -6.34
C SER A 102 1.48 -10.75 -7.50
N ILE A 103 0.79 -9.80 -8.15
CA ILE A 103 1.34 -9.03 -9.28
C ILE A 103 2.58 -8.24 -8.84
N ALA A 104 2.55 -7.65 -7.65
CA ALA A 104 3.67 -6.92 -7.08
C ALA A 104 4.89 -7.83 -6.87
N LYS A 105 4.68 -9.01 -6.26
CA LYS A 105 5.73 -9.99 -6.04
C LYS A 105 6.33 -10.49 -7.35
N ASP A 106 5.51 -10.82 -8.34
CA ASP A 106 5.98 -11.27 -9.65
C ASP A 106 6.80 -10.18 -10.38
N ALA A 107 6.37 -8.92 -10.28
CA ALA A 107 7.08 -7.79 -10.86
C ALA A 107 8.45 -7.53 -10.21
N LEU A 108 8.52 -7.66 -8.88
CA LEU A 108 9.77 -7.56 -8.11
C LEU A 108 10.73 -8.69 -8.49
N LEU A 109 10.25 -9.93 -8.48
CA LEU A 109 11.02 -11.12 -8.84
C LEU A 109 11.59 -10.99 -10.26
N GLN A 110 10.76 -10.61 -11.23
CA GLN A 110 11.20 -10.41 -12.61
C GLN A 110 12.27 -9.32 -12.74
N THR A 111 12.16 -8.24 -11.95
CA THR A 111 13.17 -7.17 -11.93
C THR A 111 14.49 -7.69 -11.35
N LYS A 112 14.42 -8.42 -10.24
CA LYS A 112 15.57 -9.00 -9.55
C LYS A 112 16.35 -9.98 -10.44
N GLU A 113 15.66 -10.89 -11.12
CA GLU A 113 16.28 -11.83 -12.06
C GLU A 113 17.03 -11.10 -13.19
N CYS A 114 16.44 -10.01 -13.72
CA CYS A 114 17.09 -9.20 -14.74
C CYS A 114 18.30 -8.42 -14.19
N ALA A 115 18.21 -7.90 -12.97
CA ALA A 115 19.31 -7.23 -12.29
C ALA A 115 20.48 -8.18 -12.02
N GLN A 116 20.20 -9.42 -11.59
CA GLN A 116 21.19 -10.47 -11.39
C GLN A 116 21.87 -10.89 -12.70
N GLY A 117 21.10 -11.01 -13.78
CA GLY A 117 21.63 -11.23 -15.13
C GLY A 117 22.64 -10.15 -15.53
N LEU A 118 22.26 -8.88 -15.38
CA LEU A 118 23.15 -7.74 -15.63
C LEU A 118 24.40 -7.77 -14.74
N LEU A 119 24.25 -7.98 -13.44
CA LEU A 119 25.36 -8.07 -12.49
C LEU A 119 26.34 -9.18 -12.88
N SER A 120 25.84 -10.34 -13.30
CA SER A 120 26.66 -11.47 -13.73
C SER A 120 27.53 -11.12 -14.94
N VAL A 121 26.95 -10.49 -15.98
CA VAL A 121 27.66 -10.11 -17.19
C VAL A 121 28.67 -8.99 -16.92
N LEU A 122 28.29 -7.98 -16.12
CA LEU A 122 29.18 -6.88 -15.72
C LEU A 122 30.40 -7.36 -14.94
N ARG A 123 30.22 -8.31 -14.01
CA ARG A 123 31.32 -8.91 -13.23
C ARG A 123 32.28 -9.72 -14.09
N ARG A 124 31.77 -10.39 -15.13
CA ARG A 124 32.59 -11.20 -16.06
C ARG A 124 33.28 -10.36 -17.14
N ARG A 125 33.04 -9.04 -17.21
CA ARG A 125 33.61 -8.09 -18.19
C ARG A 125 33.41 -8.53 -19.66
N ARG A 126 32.28 -9.17 -19.98
CA ARG A 126 31.97 -9.63 -21.34
C ARG A 126 31.26 -8.52 -22.14
N GLY A 127 32.06 -7.64 -22.75
CA GLY A 127 31.59 -6.43 -23.44
C GLY A 127 30.42 -6.66 -24.42
N ASP A 128 30.51 -7.69 -25.25
CA ASP A 128 29.51 -7.99 -26.28
C ASP A 128 28.16 -8.46 -25.68
N GLU A 129 28.19 -9.14 -24.53
CA GLU A 129 27.00 -9.65 -23.83
C GLU A 129 26.27 -8.56 -23.02
N ILE A 130 26.97 -7.49 -22.61
CA ILE A 130 26.40 -6.39 -21.81
C ILE A 130 25.26 -5.73 -22.59
N SER A 131 25.46 -5.45 -23.88
CA SER A 131 24.46 -4.78 -24.72
C SER A 131 23.16 -5.60 -24.84
N SER A 132 23.26 -6.92 -25.00
CA SER A 132 22.08 -7.80 -25.03
C SER A 132 21.36 -7.87 -23.68
N GLU A 133 22.09 -7.96 -22.57
CA GLU A 133 21.48 -8.06 -21.23
C GLU A 133 20.82 -6.74 -20.82
N VAL A 134 21.42 -5.59 -21.18
CA VAL A 134 20.80 -4.26 -21.04
C VAL A 134 19.47 -4.19 -21.80
N LYS A 135 19.43 -4.67 -23.05
CA LYS A 135 18.17 -4.71 -23.83
C LYS A 135 17.11 -5.59 -23.18
N LYS A 136 17.51 -6.74 -22.62
CA LYS A 136 16.62 -7.66 -21.90
C LYS A 136 16.05 -6.99 -20.65
N TYR A 137 16.90 -6.39 -19.81
CA TYR A 137 16.46 -5.62 -18.64
C TYR A 137 15.49 -4.50 -19.03
N MET A 138 15.80 -3.70 -20.05
CA MET A 138 14.93 -2.60 -20.48
C MET A 138 13.58 -3.08 -21.03
N THR A 139 13.55 -4.26 -21.66
CA THR A 139 12.30 -4.88 -22.14
C THR A 139 11.46 -5.39 -20.98
N SER A 140 12.09 -6.11 -20.03
CA SER A 140 11.46 -6.56 -18.79
C SER A 140 10.91 -5.38 -17.98
N ARG A 141 11.70 -4.32 -17.79
CA ARG A 141 11.30 -3.09 -17.09
C ARG A 141 10.05 -2.45 -17.71
N LYS A 142 9.93 -2.44 -19.04
CA LYS A 142 8.72 -1.94 -19.73
C LYS A 142 7.51 -2.84 -19.48
N ALA A 143 7.70 -4.16 -19.49
CA ALA A 143 6.63 -5.12 -19.20
C ALA A 143 6.12 -4.96 -17.76
N VAL A 144 7.04 -4.92 -16.78
CA VAL A 144 6.73 -4.65 -15.37
C VAL A 144 5.95 -3.35 -15.19
N LYS A 145 6.41 -2.24 -15.79
CA LYS A 145 5.70 -0.94 -15.74
C LYS A 145 4.26 -1.06 -16.23
N LYS A 146 4.05 -1.75 -17.36
CA LYS A 146 2.73 -1.95 -17.96
C LYS A 146 1.83 -2.80 -17.08
N THR A 147 2.34 -3.89 -16.53
CA THR A 147 1.59 -4.80 -15.66
C THR A 147 1.16 -4.09 -14.38
N ILE A 148 2.07 -3.39 -13.71
CA ILE A 148 1.75 -2.65 -12.48
C ILE A 148 0.74 -1.53 -12.76
N LYS A 149 0.94 -0.77 -13.84
CA LYS A 149 0.00 0.29 -14.22
C LYS A 149 -1.42 -0.27 -14.41
N LYS A 150 -1.55 -1.39 -15.12
CA LYS A 150 -2.85 -2.06 -15.33
C LYS A 150 -3.46 -2.53 -14.00
N ALA A 151 -2.65 -3.04 -13.08
CA ALA A 151 -3.11 -3.46 -11.75
C ALA A 151 -3.66 -2.28 -10.94
N LEU A 152 -2.94 -1.16 -10.93
CA LEU A 152 -3.37 0.08 -10.26
C LEU A 152 -4.67 0.65 -10.87
N GLU A 153 -4.83 0.60 -12.20
CA GLU A 153 -6.07 1.00 -12.86
C GLU A 153 -7.27 0.11 -12.47
N GLY A 154 -7.05 -1.19 -12.26
CA GLY A 154 -8.06 -2.14 -11.78
C GLY A 154 -8.40 -2.00 -10.28
N MET A 155 -7.56 -1.28 -9.52
CA MET A 155 -7.75 -1.03 -8.10
C MET A 155 -8.77 0.06 -7.80
N ALA A 156 -9.06 0.96 -8.75
CA ALA A 156 -9.96 2.09 -8.55
C ALA A 156 -11.37 1.62 -8.10
N ASN A 157 -11.64 1.76 -6.81
CA ASN A 157 -12.92 1.39 -6.21
C ASN A 157 -14.02 2.35 -6.64
N LYS A 158 -15.00 1.83 -7.39
CA LYS A 158 -16.36 2.40 -7.41
C LYS A 158 -17.04 2.02 -6.10
N CYS A 159 -16.68 2.68 -5.00
CA CYS A 159 -17.38 2.47 -3.73
C CYS A 159 -18.77 3.10 -3.84
N SER A 160 -19.81 2.29 -3.87
CA SER A 160 -21.19 2.75 -3.72
C SER A 160 -21.38 3.23 -2.28
N LYS A 161 -21.53 4.54 -2.09
CA LYS A 161 -21.90 5.13 -0.79
C LYS A 161 -23.32 4.71 -0.46
N THR A 162 -23.52 3.73 0.43
CA THR A 162 -24.84 3.48 1.01
C THR A 162 -24.79 2.97 2.44
N CYS A 163 -25.56 3.67 3.30
CA CYS A 163 -26.21 3.33 4.57
C CYS A 163 -25.38 2.89 5.79
N GLU A 164 -26.02 3.03 6.96
CA GLU A 164 -25.51 2.73 8.30
C GLU A 164 -24.86 1.33 8.36
N GLU A 165 -23.54 1.30 8.31
CA GLU A 165 -22.74 0.10 8.46
C GLU A 165 -22.50 -0.19 9.95
N HIS A 166 -22.39 -1.47 10.31
CA HIS A 166 -21.92 -1.84 11.63
C HIS A 166 -20.49 -1.32 11.83
N GLU A 167 -20.15 -0.83 13.02
CA GLU A 167 -18.84 -0.24 13.33
C GLU A 167 -17.66 -1.13 12.89
N SER A 168 -17.77 -2.45 13.10
CA SER A 168 -16.78 -3.44 12.64
C SER A 168 -16.61 -3.48 11.11
N ILE A 169 -17.69 -3.32 10.33
CA ILE A 169 -17.61 -3.30 8.86
C ILE A 169 -16.88 -2.04 8.40
N THR A 170 -17.25 -0.88 8.96
CA THR A 170 -16.59 0.39 8.65
C THR A 170 -15.10 0.34 8.97
N MET A 171 -14.73 -0.20 10.14
CA MET A 171 -13.32 -0.39 10.51
C MET A 171 -12.58 -1.31 9.54
N LEU A 172 -13.17 -2.45 9.15
CA LEU A 172 -12.54 -3.37 8.20
C LEU A 172 -12.40 -2.75 6.79
N ARG A 173 -13.33 -1.89 6.38
CA ARG A 173 -13.18 -1.10 5.15
C ARG A 173 -12.06 -0.07 5.24
N GLU A 174 -11.85 0.54 6.41
CA GLU A 174 -10.72 1.44 6.62
C GLU A 174 -9.39 0.69 6.53
N VAL A 175 -9.31 -0.53 7.07
CA VAL A 175 -8.17 -1.44 6.91
C VAL A 175 -7.93 -1.78 5.43
N GLU A 176 -8.98 -2.15 4.70
CA GLU A 176 -8.92 -2.42 3.26
C GLU A 176 -8.36 -1.20 2.50
N ALA A 177 -8.91 -0.01 2.76
CA ALA A 177 -8.49 1.23 2.13
C ALA A 177 -7.04 1.60 2.45
N ALA A 178 -6.63 1.48 3.72
CA ALA A 178 -5.25 1.73 4.12
C ALA A 178 -4.27 0.75 3.44
N THR A 179 -4.66 -0.53 3.32
CA THR A 179 -3.87 -1.55 2.63
C THR A 179 -3.70 -1.18 1.16
N PHE A 180 -4.78 -0.82 0.48
CA PHE A 180 -4.71 -0.35 -0.91
C PHE A 180 -3.82 0.89 -1.06
N ALA A 181 -3.93 1.88 -0.17
CA ALA A 181 -3.12 3.08 -0.23
C ALA A 181 -1.62 2.79 -0.11
N VAL A 182 -1.21 1.85 0.75
CA VAL A 182 0.18 1.42 0.84
C VAL A 182 0.63 0.72 -0.45
N PHE A 183 -0.16 -0.22 -0.99
CA PHE A 183 0.14 -0.85 -2.29
C PHE A 183 0.28 0.18 -3.41
N GLU A 184 -0.62 1.17 -3.47
CA GLU A 184 -0.56 2.24 -4.46
C GLU A 184 0.71 3.09 -4.30
N SER A 185 1.05 3.48 -3.08
CA SER A 185 2.25 4.28 -2.78
C SER A 185 3.55 3.57 -3.19
N PHE A 186 3.60 2.26 -3.01
CA PHE A 186 4.73 1.40 -3.37
C PHE A 186 4.83 1.15 -4.87
N LEU A 187 3.71 0.83 -5.52
CA LEU A 187 3.67 0.41 -6.93
C LEU A 187 3.69 1.58 -7.92
N SER A 188 3.12 2.73 -7.55
CA SER A 188 3.05 3.91 -8.40
C SER A 188 4.43 4.37 -8.90
N PRO A 189 5.47 4.52 -8.04
CA PRO A 189 6.84 4.80 -8.48
C PRO A 189 7.40 3.80 -9.48
N ILE A 190 7.13 2.50 -9.29
CA ILE A 190 7.66 1.45 -10.18
C ILE A 190 7.01 1.55 -11.57
N SER A 191 5.71 1.86 -11.62
CA SER A 191 4.95 2.02 -12.86
C SER A 191 5.31 3.29 -13.64
N ARG A 192 5.97 4.25 -13.00
CA ARG A 192 6.25 5.56 -13.59
C ARG A 192 7.09 5.42 -14.85
N GLN A 193 6.49 5.81 -15.96
CA GLN A 193 7.19 6.00 -17.21
C GLN A 193 7.86 7.37 -17.13
N ARG A 194 9.19 7.42 -17.18
CA ARG A 194 9.85 8.65 -17.60
C ARG A 194 9.32 8.92 -19.00
N SER A 195 8.56 9.99 -19.18
CA SER A 195 8.41 10.61 -20.48
C SER A 195 9.83 10.96 -20.89
N THR A 196 10.52 10.03 -21.57
CA THR A 196 11.55 10.40 -22.52
C THR A 196 10.92 11.53 -23.28
N SER A 197 11.46 12.75 -23.14
CA SER A 197 11.04 13.94 -23.85
C SER A 197 10.37 13.47 -25.12
N SER A 198 9.05 13.63 -25.21
CA SER A 198 8.38 13.50 -26.49
C SER A 198 9.31 14.22 -27.45
N LYS A 199 9.78 13.51 -28.50
CA LYS A 199 10.50 14.12 -29.60
C LYS A 199 9.91 15.51 -29.74
N LEU A 200 10.70 16.55 -29.50
CA LEU A 200 10.24 17.94 -29.47
C LEU A 200 9.43 18.14 -30.75
N SER A 201 8.12 17.97 -30.66
CA SER A 201 7.17 18.44 -31.63
C SER A 201 7.34 19.94 -31.50
N GLY A 202 7.83 20.57 -32.57
CA GLY A 202 8.50 21.86 -32.57
C GLY A 202 7.62 23.06 -32.23
N TRP A 203 6.92 23.03 -31.08
CA TRP A 203 6.01 24.09 -30.66
C TRP A 203 6.19 24.59 -29.24
N SER A 204 7.09 24.04 -28.41
CA SER A 204 7.23 24.53 -27.02
C SER A 204 8.22 25.70 -26.83
N LEU A 205 8.66 26.38 -27.89
CA LEU A 205 9.63 27.49 -27.79
C LEU A 205 9.01 28.89 -27.67
N VAL A 206 7.80 29.03 -27.16
CA VAL A 206 7.24 30.36 -26.81
C VAL A 206 6.61 30.34 -25.43
N SER A 207 7.44 30.23 -24.40
CA SER A 207 7.10 30.64 -23.03
C SER A 207 8.39 30.93 -22.25
N LYS A 208 9.11 31.95 -22.69
CA LYS A 208 10.06 32.67 -21.83
C LYS A 208 9.36 33.94 -21.38
N LEU A 209 8.94 34.04 -20.11
CA LEU A 209 9.20 35.20 -19.24
C LEU A 209 8.57 34.95 -17.85
N VAL A 210 9.29 35.36 -16.81
CA VAL A 210 8.98 35.35 -15.37
C VAL A 210 9.36 34.07 -14.62
N GLN A 211 10.60 34.02 -14.13
CA GLN A 211 10.97 33.20 -12.98
C GLN A 211 10.66 33.97 -11.69
N PRO A 212 9.91 33.41 -10.72
CA PRO A 212 10.10 33.78 -9.33
C PRO A 212 11.26 32.96 -8.77
N LYS A 213 12.24 33.70 -8.23
CA LYS A 213 13.40 33.21 -7.49
C LYS A 213 12.93 32.30 -6.35
N ARG A 214 12.98 30.98 -6.52
CA ARG A 214 12.77 30.01 -5.44
C ARG A 214 14.12 29.44 -5.02
N ILE A 215 14.39 29.62 -3.74
CA ILE A 215 15.55 29.18 -2.98
C ILE A 215 15.77 27.69 -3.23
N ALA A 216 17.00 27.32 -3.58
CA ALA A 216 17.43 25.94 -3.67
C ALA A 216 17.39 25.32 -2.27
N CYS A 217 16.36 24.54 -1.98
CA CYS A 217 16.49 23.49 -0.99
C CYS A 217 17.25 22.35 -1.65
N GLU A 218 18.37 21.95 -1.07
CA GLU A 218 19.02 20.68 -1.40
C GLU A 218 18.03 19.55 -1.10
N GLU A 219 17.38 19.04 -2.14
CA GLU A 219 16.38 17.99 -2.02
C GLU A 219 17.07 16.62 -1.99
N GLU A 220 17.33 16.20 -0.75
CA GLU A 220 17.22 14.87 -0.15
C GLU A 220 17.13 13.63 -1.08
N LYS A 221 17.85 12.60 -0.68
CA LYS A 221 17.99 11.31 -1.37
C LYS A 221 16.66 10.54 -1.29
N SER A 222 15.81 10.63 -2.33
CA SER A 222 14.58 9.84 -2.42
C SER A 222 14.74 8.61 -3.33
N ASP A 223 14.14 7.48 -2.95
CA ASP A 223 14.33 6.18 -3.59
C ASP A 223 13.44 5.92 -4.80
N MET A 224 12.54 6.86 -5.11
CA MET A 224 12.03 7.09 -6.46
C MET A 224 13.17 7.21 -7.50
N LYS A 225 14.38 7.53 -7.03
CA LYS A 225 15.59 7.54 -7.82
C LYS A 225 16.14 6.13 -8.09
N GLU A 226 15.85 5.04 -7.39
CA GLU A 226 16.59 3.76 -7.56
C GLU A 226 16.39 3.09 -8.92
N PHE A 227 15.14 2.72 -9.25
CA PHE A 227 14.84 2.18 -10.57
C PHE A 227 15.20 3.18 -11.67
N GLU A 228 15.03 4.48 -11.42
CA GLU A 228 15.39 5.55 -12.36
C GLU A 228 16.90 5.78 -12.50
N LYS A 229 17.69 5.52 -11.46
CA LYS A 229 19.16 5.58 -11.38
C LYS A 229 19.71 4.41 -12.18
N VAL A 230 19.17 3.20 -11.99
CA VAL A 230 19.51 2.04 -12.82
C VAL A 230 19.16 2.31 -14.27
N ASP A 231 17.93 2.73 -14.57
CA ASP A 231 17.51 3.06 -15.94
C ASP A 231 18.45 4.12 -16.57
N ALA A 232 18.80 5.19 -15.84
CA ALA A 232 19.70 6.24 -16.31
C ALA A 232 21.15 5.73 -16.52
N ALA A 233 21.69 4.97 -15.57
CA ALA A 233 23.04 4.43 -15.62
C ALA A 233 23.19 3.42 -16.77
N LEU A 234 22.16 2.61 -17.05
CA LEU A 234 22.15 1.67 -18.17
C LEU A 234 21.97 2.38 -19.52
N ILE A 235 21.21 3.48 -19.59
CA ILE A 235 21.15 4.33 -20.80
C ILE A 235 22.52 4.96 -21.08
N ALA A 236 23.21 5.41 -20.02
CA ALA A 236 24.54 6.01 -20.08
C ALA A 236 25.69 4.98 -19.99
N HIS A 237 25.44 3.67 -20.19
CA HIS A 237 26.45 2.63 -19.94
C HIS A 237 27.68 2.74 -20.86
N LYS A 238 27.60 3.46 -21.99
CA LYS A 238 28.76 3.76 -22.84
C LYS A 238 29.73 4.78 -22.21
N THR A 239 29.27 5.58 -21.26
CA THR A 239 30.03 6.68 -20.63
C THR A 239 30.20 6.52 -19.12
N SER A 240 29.54 5.53 -18.51
CA SER A 240 29.57 5.28 -17.06
C SER A 240 30.54 4.16 -16.71
N THR A 241 31.20 4.24 -15.55
CA THR A 241 32.05 3.16 -15.06
C THR A 241 31.21 1.94 -14.67
N SER A 242 31.68 0.73 -15.01
CA SER A 242 31.02 -0.53 -14.65
C SER A 242 30.77 -0.66 -13.16
N ASP A 243 31.67 -0.14 -12.34
CA ASP A 243 31.63 -0.27 -10.88
C ASP A 243 30.46 0.52 -10.27
N ASN A 244 30.14 1.69 -10.83
CA ASN A 244 28.97 2.47 -10.40
C ASN A 244 27.66 1.73 -10.73
N ILE A 245 27.56 1.14 -11.93
CA ILE A 245 26.37 0.37 -12.34
C ILE A 245 26.19 -0.86 -11.43
N ILE A 246 27.29 -1.57 -11.13
CA ILE A 246 27.27 -2.73 -10.23
C ILE A 246 26.77 -2.32 -8.84
N GLN A 247 27.22 -1.18 -8.30
CA GLN A 247 26.81 -0.73 -6.97
C GLN A 247 25.31 -0.42 -6.92
N VAL A 248 24.78 0.33 -7.89
CA VAL A 248 23.34 0.67 -7.94
C VAL A 248 22.48 -0.58 -8.14
N LEU A 249 22.92 -1.55 -8.95
CA LEU A 249 22.20 -2.82 -9.14
C LEU A 249 22.17 -3.67 -7.86
N LYS A 250 23.23 -3.68 -7.06
CA LYS A 250 23.25 -4.38 -5.76
C LYS A 250 22.31 -3.74 -4.75
N GLU A 251 22.27 -2.41 -4.70
CA GLU A 251 21.35 -1.66 -3.84
C GLU A 251 19.89 -1.99 -4.22
N LEU A 252 19.57 -1.94 -5.51
CA LEU A 252 18.25 -2.34 -6.02
C LEU A 252 17.91 -3.79 -5.67
N GLU A 253 18.83 -4.74 -5.84
CA GLU A 253 18.62 -6.15 -5.52
C GLU A 253 18.30 -6.36 -4.03
N SER A 254 19.04 -5.69 -3.14
CA SER A 254 18.79 -5.75 -1.69
C SER A 254 17.43 -5.20 -1.33
N ASN A 255 17.06 -4.05 -1.88
CA ASN A 255 15.77 -3.42 -1.59
C ASN A 255 14.60 -4.25 -2.13
N ILE A 256 14.77 -4.89 -3.30
CA ILE A 256 13.77 -5.83 -3.81
C ILE A 256 13.61 -7.02 -2.86
N GLN A 257 14.69 -7.58 -2.33
CA GLN A 257 14.63 -8.70 -1.39
C GLN A 257 13.81 -8.35 -0.14
N ASP A 258 14.08 -7.21 0.49
CA ASP A 258 13.35 -6.76 1.68
C ASP A 258 11.84 -6.58 1.40
N LEU A 259 11.50 -6.05 0.22
CA LEU A 259 10.12 -5.89 -0.23
C LEU A 259 9.44 -7.24 -0.51
N GLU A 260 10.12 -8.19 -1.15
CA GLU A 260 9.61 -9.53 -1.41
C GLU A 260 9.26 -10.27 -0.11
N ASP A 261 10.15 -10.21 0.87
CA ASP A 261 9.96 -10.85 2.17
C ASP A 261 8.80 -10.22 2.95
N GLY A 262 8.73 -8.88 2.95
CA GLY A 262 7.62 -8.14 3.56
C GLY A 262 6.26 -8.45 2.91
N LEU A 263 6.19 -8.50 1.58
CA LEU A 263 4.98 -8.85 0.85
C LEU A 263 4.55 -10.30 1.06
N GLU A 264 5.50 -11.23 1.17
CA GLU A 264 5.20 -12.62 1.47
C GLU A 264 4.58 -12.78 2.87
N SER A 265 5.17 -12.12 3.88
CA SER A 265 4.63 -12.10 5.24
C SER A 265 3.20 -11.51 5.25
N LEU A 266 3.02 -10.34 4.63
CA LEU A 266 1.72 -9.68 4.55
C LEU A 266 0.67 -10.54 3.81
N SER A 267 1.05 -11.21 2.73
CA SER A 267 0.14 -12.09 1.97
C SER A 267 -0.38 -13.24 2.82
N ARG A 268 0.46 -13.83 3.69
CA ARG A 268 0.04 -14.88 4.62
C ARG A 268 -0.98 -14.37 5.63
N LEU A 269 -0.79 -13.16 6.17
CA LEU A 269 -1.74 -12.52 7.07
C LEU A 269 -3.07 -12.20 6.39
N LEU A 270 -3.04 -11.67 5.16
CA LEU A 270 -4.25 -11.41 4.37
C LEU A 270 -5.07 -12.68 4.09
N ILE A 271 -4.39 -13.78 3.73
CA ILE A 271 -5.04 -15.08 3.55
C ILE A 271 -5.70 -15.55 4.86
N LYS A 272 -5.01 -15.40 5.99
CA LYS A 272 -5.53 -15.77 7.31
C LYS A 272 -6.79 -14.97 7.69
N SER A 273 -6.76 -13.65 7.50
CA SER A 273 -7.92 -12.78 7.74
C SER A 273 -9.09 -13.15 6.83
N LYS A 274 -8.82 -13.44 5.54
CA LYS A 274 -9.84 -13.91 4.60
C LYS A 274 -10.48 -15.24 5.03
N VAL A 275 -9.68 -16.21 5.46
CA VAL A 275 -10.17 -17.49 5.99
C VAL A 275 -11.05 -17.26 7.22
N SER A 276 -10.65 -16.36 8.12
CA SER A 276 -11.45 -16.01 9.30
C SER A 276 -12.80 -15.42 8.92
N LEU A 277 -12.85 -14.50 7.95
CA LEU A 277 -14.12 -13.96 7.43
C LEU A 277 -15.01 -15.03 6.79
N LEU A 278 -14.43 -15.94 6.00
CA LEU A 278 -15.16 -17.06 5.40
C LEU A 278 -15.75 -18.00 6.46
N ASN A 279 -14.99 -18.28 7.52
CA ASN A 279 -15.46 -19.10 8.63
C ASN A 279 -16.63 -18.44 9.38
N ILE A 280 -16.61 -17.11 9.54
CA ILE A 280 -17.72 -16.38 10.18
C ILE A 280 -19.01 -16.45 9.33
N LEU A 281 -18.90 -16.47 8.00
CA LEU A 281 -20.08 -16.57 7.13
C LEU A 281 -20.70 -17.98 7.05
N ASN A 282 -19.92 -19.00 7.38
CA ASN A 282 -20.31 -20.40 7.24
C ASN A 282 -20.76 -21.07 8.56
N ASN A 283 -20.63 -20.37 9.69
CA ASN A 283 -21.09 -20.81 11.02
C ASN A 283 -22.31 -20.02 11.47
#